data_AF-A0A139HUP5-F1
#
_entry.id   AF-A0A139HUP5-F1
#
_cell.length_a   1.000
_cell.length_b   1.000
_cell.length_c   1.000
_cell.angle_alpha   90.00
_cell.angle_beta   90.00
_cell.angle_gamma   90.00
#
_symmetry.space_group_name_H-M   'P 1'
#
loop_
_entity.id
_entity.type
_entity.pdbx_description
1 polymer ?
#
loop_
_entity_poly.entity_id
_entity_poly.type
_entity_poly.pdbx_seq_one_letter_code
_entity_poly.pdbx_strand_id
1 'polypeptide(L)'
;MQPLRRTAARSAQRLRQPIQRQSQRRCAGDHHGPELVSEGTAAHEKNPPPKNESLGAGFFIALASLPVGLAIHKFTVQGTDDQPYFTRLIRDTYAQYAIKWAERNDLHTQAMQQAAADRVLFLNETNQGEPWIDHRYPEMMNASSPWNVRAGHGSADMSELIAKYKKEHAEIDALKLQQLKENKVPREQPVVHFKKLTPAAADSGA
;
A
#
# COMPACT_ATOMS: atom_id res chain seq x y z
N MET A 1 -8.23 8.95 32.57
CA MET A 1 -6.84 8.46 32.36
C MET A 1 -6.75 7.86 30.97
N GLN A 2 -6.01 8.48 30.06
CA GLN A 2 -5.73 7.92 28.74
C GLN A 2 -4.22 7.97 28.48
N PRO A 3 -3.57 6.82 28.36
CA PRO A 3 -2.45 6.72 27.44
C PRO A 3 -2.52 5.39 26.66
N LEU A 4 -2.26 5.44 25.35
CA LEU A 4 -1.68 4.38 24.49
C LEU A 4 -1.99 4.66 23.00
N ARG A 5 -1.72 5.88 22.53
CA ARG A 5 -1.82 6.21 21.08
C ARG A 5 -0.64 7.05 20.62
N ARG A 6 0.61 6.61 20.80
CA ARG A 6 1.78 7.34 20.26
C ARG A 6 2.97 6.50 19.74
N THR A 7 2.84 5.19 19.53
CA THR A 7 4.01 4.32 19.26
C THR A 7 4.14 3.75 17.84
N ALA A 8 3.42 4.25 16.84
CA ALA A 8 3.52 3.74 15.46
C ALA A 8 4.22 4.68 14.45
N ALA A 9 4.40 5.98 14.75
CA ALA A 9 4.84 6.96 13.76
C ALA A 9 6.37 7.17 13.65
N ARG A 10 7.20 6.42 14.40
CA ARG A 10 8.66 6.66 14.46
C ARG A 10 9.54 5.69 13.65
N SER A 11 8.98 4.67 13.00
CA SER A 11 9.77 3.68 12.25
C SER A 11 10.05 4.05 10.78
N ALA A 12 9.41 5.09 10.24
CA ALA A 12 9.52 5.44 8.82
C ALA A 12 10.71 6.35 8.44
N GLN A 13 11.51 6.84 9.40
CA GLN A 13 12.55 7.86 9.13
C GLN A 13 14.00 7.34 9.12
N ARG A 14 14.26 6.02 9.20
CA ARG A 14 15.62 5.47 9.31
C ARG A 14 16.13 4.65 8.11
N LEU A 15 15.72 4.97 6.87
CA LEU A 15 16.20 4.26 5.67
C LEU A 15 16.75 5.18 4.56
N ARG A 16 17.49 6.22 4.92
CA ARG A 16 18.32 6.96 3.95
C ARG A 16 19.71 7.18 4.51
N GLN A 17 20.60 6.20 4.32
CA GLN A 17 22.04 6.43 4.40
C GLN A 17 22.49 7.00 3.04
N PRO A 18 23.12 8.18 2.98
CA PRO A 18 23.80 8.61 1.76
C PRO A 18 25.06 7.76 1.58
N ILE A 19 25.06 6.93 0.53
CA ILE A 19 26.24 6.23 0.05
C ILE A 19 27.23 7.29 -0.44
N GLN A 20 28.32 7.49 0.32
CA GLN A 20 29.46 8.26 -0.16
C GLN A 20 30.11 7.48 -1.32
N ARG A 21 29.82 7.92 -2.54
CA ARG A 21 30.55 7.53 -3.75
C ARG A 21 31.96 8.11 -3.66
N GLN A 22 32.92 7.33 -3.17
CA GLN A 22 34.33 7.58 -3.45
C GLN A 22 34.65 7.06 -4.85
N SER A 23 34.87 8.00 -5.77
CA SER A 23 35.40 7.72 -7.10
C SER A 23 36.88 7.33 -6.98
N GLN A 24 37.20 6.08 -7.25
CA GLN A 24 38.54 5.69 -7.65
C GLN A 24 38.83 6.22 -9.05
N ARG A 25 39.87 7.05 -9.18
CA ARG A 25 40.64 7.17 -10.42
C ARG A 25 42.04 6.63 -10.16
N ARG A 26 42.49 5.79 -11.09
CA ARG A 26 43.78 5.11 -11.09
C ARG A 26 44.91 6.05 -11.57
N CYS A 27 46.14 5.56 -11.31
CA CYS A 27 47.41 5.81 -11.99
C CYS A 27 48.31 6.92 -11.44
N ALA A 28 49.26 6.52 -10.57
CA ALA A 28 50.67 6.88 -10.70
C ALA A 28 51.47 5.76 -10.01
N GLY A 29 52.26 5.02 -10.79
CA GLY A 29 53.23 4.09 -10.24
C GLY A 29 54.41 4.90 -9.72
N ASP A 30 54.89 4.55 -8.53
CA ASP A 30 56.29 4.71 -8.19
C ASP A 30 56.63 3.78 -7.03
N HIS A 31 57.49 2.82 -7.31
CA HIS A 31 58.07 1.91 -6.34
C HIS A 31 59.33 2.56 -5.78
N HIS A 32 59.23 3.15 -4.59
CA HIS A 32 60.39 3.53 -3.79
C HIS A 32 60.45 2.60 -2.57
N GLY A 33 61.47 1.73 -2.55
CA GLY A 33 61.80 0.87 -1.43
C GLY A 33 62.32 1.68 -0.23
N PRO A 34 62.41 1.07 0.96
CA PRO A 34 62.75 1.80 2.18
C PRO A 34 64.22 2.24 2.18
N GLU A 35 64.34 3.53 2.44
CA GLU A 35 65.53 4.34 2.68
C GLU A 35 66.42 3.80 3.81
N LEU A 36 67.70 3.61 3.50
CA LEU A 36 68.79 3.57 4.48
C LEU A 36 70.04 4.17 3.80
N VAL A 37 70.20 5.48 4.03
CA VAL A 37 71.45 6.25 4.20
C VAL A 37 72.58 6.07 3.17
N SER A 38 72.94 7.19 2.52
CA SER A 38 74.30 7.73 2.37
C SER A 38 74.62 8.19 0.95
N GLU A 39 75.06 9.45 0.85
CA GLU A 39 75.73 10.06 -0.29
C GLU A 39 76.82 9.16 -0.89
N GLY A 40 76.98 9.21 -2.21
CA GLY A 40 78.07 8.50 -2.89
C GLY A 40 78.06 8.65 -4.40
N THR A 41 78.86 9.59 -4.87
CA THR A 41 79.29 9.90 -6.23
C THR A 41 79.52 8.72 -7.18
N ALA A 42 79.21 8.97 -8.46
CA ALA A 42 79.57 8.16 -9.61
C ALA A 42 81.08 7.88 -9.69
N ALA A 43 81.45 6.62 -9.92
CA ALA A 43 82.74 6.24 -10.49
C ALA A 43 82.62 4.89 -11.21
N HIS A 44 83.19 4.84 -12.41
CA HIS A 44 83.26 3.71 -13.32
C HIS A 44 84.02 2.51 -12.74
N GLU A 45 83.79 1.36 -13.39
CA GLU A 45 84.68 0.19 -13.45
C GLU A 45 84.52 -0.86 -12.33
N LYS A 46 83.77 -1.93 -12.65
CA LYS A 46 83.99 -3.32 -12.24
C LYS A 46 83.01 -4.22 -13.00
N ASN A 47 83.53 -5.29 -13.59
CA ASN A 47 82.78 -6.32 -14.32
C ASN A 47 81.47 -6.70 -13.58
N PRO A 48 80.30 -6.71 -14.24
CA PRO A 48 79.09 -7.16 -13.59
C PRO A 48 79.25 -8.66 -13.26
N PRO A 49 79.04 -9.10 -12.00
CA PRO A 49 78.85 -10.51 -11.73
C PRO A 49 77.65 -11.00 -12.56
N PRO A 50 77.57 -12.29 -12.96
CA PRO A 50 76.41 -12.79 -13.68
C PRO A 50 75.17 -12.51 -12.83
N LYS A 51 74.40 -11.49 -13.23
CA LYS A 51 73.15 -11.14 -12.58
C LYS A 51 72.19 -12.21 -13.04
N ASN A 52 71.94 -13.17 -12.17
CA ASN A 52 70.86 -14.12 -12.31
C ASN A 52 69.57 -13.29 -12.17
N GLU A 53 69.07 -12.77 -13.29
CA GLU A 53 67.83 -11.98 -13.32
C GLU A 53 66.69 -12.89 -12.86
N SER A 54 66.21 -12.68 -11.63
CA SER A 54 65.10 -13.46 -11.11
C SER A 54 63.84 -13.09 -11.88
N LEU A 55 63.14 -14.12 -12.35
CA LEU A 55 61.86 -13.96 -13.02
C LEU A 55 60.91 -13.17 -12.09
N GLY A 56 60.41 -12.03 -12.55
CA GLY A 56 59.58 -11.14 -11.74
C GLY A 56 58.29 -11.82 -11.24
N ALA A 57 57.69 -11.28 -10.18
CA ALA A 57 56.48 -11.86 -9.56
C ALA A 57 55.34 -12.17 -10.55
N GLY A 58 55.21 -11.37 -11.62
CA GLY A 58 54.23 -11.61 -12.69
C GLY A 58 54.42 -12.95 -13.42
N PHE A 59 55.64 -13.46 -13.55
CA PHE A 59 55.92 -14.77 -14.16
C PHE A 59 55.34 -15.91 -13.31
N PHE A 60 55.52 -15.85 -11.99
CA PHE A 60 54.96 -16.85 -11.08
C PHE A 60 53.43 -16.77 -11.01
N ILE A 61 52.85 -15.58 -11.08
CA ILE A 61 51.39 -15.41 -11.17
C ILE A 61 50.85 -16.02 -12.47
N ALA A 62 51.52 -15.80 -13.60
CA ALA A 62 51.14 -16.41 -14.87
C ALA A 62 51.27 -17.94 -14.81
N LEU A 63 52.36 -18.46 -14.25
CA LEU A 63 52.57 -19.90 -14.08
C LEU A 63 51.52 -20.53 -13.15
N ALA A 64 51.13 -19.81 -12.08
CA ALA A 64 50.08 -20.24 -11.16
C ALA A 64 48.67 -20.13 -11.75
N SER A 65 48.46 -19.24 -12.73
CA SER A 65 47.15 -19.09 -13.38
C SER A 65 46.74 -20.29 -14.22
N LEU A 66 47.71 -21.03 -14.77
CA LEU A 66 47.48 -22.26 -15.54
C LEU A 66 46.83 -23.39 -14.72
N PRO A 67 47.41 -23.85 -13.58
CA PRO A 67 46.79 -24.87 -12.76
C PRO A 67 45.50 -24.37 -12.11
N VAL A 68 45.42 -23.09 -11.74
CA VAL A 68 44.17 -22.50 -11.20
C VAL A 68 43.06 -22.51 -12.25
N GLY A 69 43.35 -22.11 -13.49
CA GLY A 69 42.40 -22.14 -14.59
C GLY A 69 41.92 -23.56 -14.93
N LEU A 70 42.84 -24.54 -14.91
CA LEU A 70 42.49 -25.95 -15.08
C LEU A 70 41.64 -26.50 -13.92
N ALA A 71 41.95 -26.12 -12.68
CA ALA A 71 41.16 -26.50 -11.52
C ALA A 71 39.73 -25.93 -11.61
N ILE A 72 39.59 -24.65 -11.97
CA ILE A 72 38.29 -24.01 -12.20
C ILE A 72 37.55 -24.73 -13.33
N HIS A 73 38.19 -24.99 -14.46
CA HIS A 73 37.59 -25.68 -15.60
C HIS A 73 37.12 -27.10 -15.23
N LYS A 74 37.89 -27.84 -14.43
CA LYS A 74 37.50 -29.18 -13.96
C LYS A 74 36.34 -29.13 -12.96
N PHE A 75 36.24 -28.08 -12.16
CA PHE A 75 35.11 -27.86 -11.26
C PHE A 75 33.84 -27.41 -11.99
N THR A 76 33.97 -26.67 -13.09
CA THR A 76 32.82 -26.15 -13.85
C THR A 76 32.31 -27.14 -14.90
N VAL A 77 33.17 -28.00 -15.44
CA VAL A 77 32.78 -29.05 -16.39
C VAL A 77 32.30 -30.28 -15.61
N GLN A 78 31.00 -30.33 -15.34
CA GLN A 78 30.29 -31.54 -14.94
C GLN A 78 29.45 -32.05 -16.12
N GLY A 79 29.23 -33.37 -16.18
CA GLY A 79 28.73 -34.09 -17.35
C GLY A 79 27.33 -33.66 -17.82
N THR A 80 27.04 -34.04 -19.07
CA THR A 80 25.93 -33.64 -19.97
C THR A 80 24.49 -33.61 -19.43
N ASP A 81 24.24 -34.02 -18.18
CA ASP A 81 22.88 -34.10 -17.62
C ASP A 81 22.75 -33.40 -16.24
N ASP A 82 23.86 -33.03 -15.58
CA ASP A 82 23.83 -32.45 -14.23
C ASP A 82 24.31 -31.00 -14.23
N GLN A 83 23.52 -30.08 -13.63
CA GLN A 83 23.90 -28.66 -13.56
C GLN A 83 25.15 -28.47 -12.69
N PRO A 84 26.07 -27.56 -13.06
CA PRO A 84 27.30 -27.36 -12.30
C PRO A 84 26.98 -26.93 -10.86
N TYR A 85 27.79 -27.39 -9.91
CA TYR A 85 27.58 -27.22 -8.47
C TYR A 85 27.14 -25.81 -8.05
N PHE A 86 27.77 -24.76 -8.59
CA PHE A 86 27.41 -23.37 -8.28
C PHE A 86 26.02 -22.99 -8.77
N THR A 87 25.62 -23.44 -9.97
CA THR A 87 24.28 -23.19 -10.49
C THR A 87 23.23 -23.92 -9.68
N ARG A 88 23.51 -25.15 -9.22
CA ARG A 88 22.63 -25.88 -8.31
C ARG A 88 22.50 -25.18 -6.95
N LEU A 89 23.60 -24.72 -6.35
CA LEU A 89 23.57 -23.97 -5.10
C LEU A 89 22.73 -22.68 -5.24
N ILE A 90 22.92 -21.93 -6.32
CA ILE A 90 22.14 -20.73 -6.62
C ILE A 90 20.66 -21.10 -6.80
N ARG A 91 20.36 -22.15 -7.58
CA ARG A 91 18.98 -22.58 -7.79
C ARG A 91 18.29 -23.00 -6.49
N ASP A 92 18.95 -23.81 -5.66
CA ASP A 92 18.39 -24.31 -4.41
C ASP A 92 18.17 -23.17 -3.40
N THR A 93 19.09 -22.21 -3.34
CA THR A 93 18.95 -21.02 -2.48
C THR A 93 17.82 -20.10 -2.93
N TYR A 94 17.70 -19.84 -4.24
CA TYR A 94 16.67 -18.96 -4.81
C TYR A 94 15.28 -19.62 -4.87
N ALA A 95 15.21 -20.94 -5.04
CA ALA A 95 13.93 -21.67 -5.02
C ALA A 95 13.16 -21.45 -3.72
N GLN A 96 13.86 -21.43 -2.58
CA GLN A 96 13.24 -21.16 -1.27
C GLN A 96 12.72 -19.73 -1.15
N TYR A 97 13.35 -18.76 -1.81
CA TYR A 97 12.87 -17.37 -1.80
C TYR A 97 11.57 -17.21 -2.58
N ALA A 98 11.42 -17.91 -3.71
CA ALA A 98 10.19 -17.90 -4.49
C ALA A 98 8.99 -18.41 -3.66
N ILE A 99 9.18 -19.50 -2.91
CA ILE A 99 8.16 -20.07 -2.01
C ILE A 99 7.79 -19.06 -0.90
N LYS A 100 8.79 -18.50 -0.21
CA LYS A 100 8.56 -17.51 0.86
C LYS A 100 7.86 -16.25 0.36
N TRP A 101 8.13 -15.83 -0.88
CA TRP A 101 7.44 -14.69 -1.48
C TRP A 101 6.00 -15.02 -1.83
N ALA A 102 5.74 -16.23 -2.36
CA ALA A 102 4.38 -16.70 -2.61
C ALA A 102 3.56 -16.77 -1.32
N GLU A 103 4.12 -17.35 -0.24
CA GLU A 103 3.46 -17.44 1.08
C GLU A 103 3.11 -16.05 1.66
N ARG A 104 4.03 -15.08 1.55
CA ARG A 104 3.75 -13.71 2.02
C ARG A 104 2.65 -13.02 1.22
N ASN A 105 2.65 -13.22 -0.09
CA ASN A 105 1.63 -12.66 -0.97
C ASN A 105 0.27 -13.28 -0.67
N ASP A 106 0.22 -14.60 -0.46
CA ASP A 106 -1.00 -15.32 -0.09
C ASP A 106 -1.57 -14.78 1.24
N LEU A 107 -0.74 -14.67 2.28
CA LEU A 107 -1.14 -14.09 3.57
C LEU A 107 -1.69 -12.67 3.41
N HIS A 108 -1.03 -11.82 2.62
CA HIS A 108 -1.52 -10.46 2.34
C HIS A 108 -2.88 -10.48 1.63
N THR A 109 -3.08 -11.37 0.66
CA THR A 109 -4.36 -11.49 -0.05
C THR A 109 -5.47 -11.99 0.86
N GLN A 110 -5.19 -12.97 1.73
CA GLN A 110 -6.15 -13.48 2.71
C GLN A 110 -6.55 -12.39 3.72
N ALA A 111 -5.58 -11.64 4.24
CA ALA A 111 -5.85 -10.52 5.13
C ALA A 111 -6.71 -9.43 4.47
N MET A 112 -6.44 -9.13 3.19
CA MET A 112 -7.24 -8.17 2.43
C MET A 112 -8.66 -8.67 2.16
N GLN A 113 -8.83 -9.96 1.87
CA GLN A 113 -10.15 -10.59 1.71
C GLN A 113 -10.95 -10.56 3.00
N GLN A 114 -10.33 -10.89 4.14
CA GLN A 114 -10.97 -10.83 5.45
C GLN A 114 -11.40 -9.40 5.79
N ALA A 115 -10.53 -8.40 5.55
CA ALA A 115 -10.86 -7.00 5.78
C ALA A 115 -11.99 -6.50 4.86
N ALA A 116 -12.04 -6.98 3.61
CA ALA A 116 -13.13 -6.67 2.69
C ALA A 116 -14.46 -7.29 3.14
N ALA A 117 -14.44 -8.55 3.60
CA ALA A 117 -15.63 -9.22 4.14
C ALA A 117 -16.17 -8.50 5.38
N ASP A 118 -15.28 -8.09 6.29
CA ASP A 118 -15.65 -7.34 7.49
C ASP A 118 -16.23 -5.95 7.14
N ARG A 119 -15.64 -5.27 6.14
CA ARG A 119 -16.19 -4.01 5.64
C ARG A 119 -17.61 -4.17 5.08
N VAL A 120 -17.94 -5.28 4.43
CA VAL A 120 -19.30 -5.53 3.93
C VAL A 120 -20.33 -5.61 5.06
N LEU A 121 -19.95 -6.14 6.24
CA LEU A 121 -20.83 -6.14 7.42
C LEU A 121 -21.15 -4.71 7.87
N PHE A 122 -20.14 -3.86 8.00
CA PHE A 122 -20.31 -2.49 8.49
C PHE A 122 -20.89 -1.50 7.48
N LEU A 123 -20.76 -1.77 6.18
CA LEU A 123 -21.34 -0.94 5.12
C LEU A 123 -22.88 -0.89 5.22
N ASN A 124 -23.51 -1.97 5.65
CA ASN A 124 -24.97 -2.05 5.78
C ASN A 124 -25.45 -1.66 7.18
N GLU A 125 -24.64 -1.83 8.22
CA GLU A 125 -25.04 -1.52 9.61
C GLU A 125 -25.31 -0.02 9.83
N THR A 126 -24.46 0.86 9.27
CA THR A 126 -24.59 2.32 9.49
C THR A 126 -25.85 2.95 8.89
N ASN A 127 -26.53 2.26 7.96
CA ASN A 127 -27.78 2.72 7.36
C ASN A 127 -29.02 1.93 7.85
N GLN A 128 -28.83 0.88 8.65
CA GLN A 128 -29.91 -0.02 9.11
C GLN A 128 -30.06 -0.02 10.64
N GLY A 129 -29.07 0.48 11.39
CA GLY A 129 -29.22 0.75 12.81
C GLY A 129 -30.11 1.96 13.01
N GLU A 130 -31.19 1.82 13.78
CA GLU A 130 -31.94 2.97 14.25
C GLU A 130 -30.97 4.03 14.80
N PRO A 131 -31.18 5.33 14.51
CA PRO A 131 -30.32 6.37 15.05
C PRO A 131 -30.21 6.18 16.57
N TRP A 132 -28.98 6.20 17.09
CA TRP A 132 -28.77 6.23 18.53
C TRP A 132 -29.33 7.56 19.08
N ILE A 133 -30.59 7.54 19.48
CA ILE A 133 -31.21 8.69 20.14
C ILE A 133 -30.78 8.62 21.60
N ASP A 134 -29.90 9.52 22.02
CA ASP A 134 -29.48 9.64 23.41
C ASP A 134 -30.67 10.14 24.24
N HIS A 135 -31.34 9.21 24.92
CA HIS A 135 -32.44 9.51 25.82
C HIS A 135 -31.90 9.69 27.24
N ARG A 136 -32.17 10.86 27.83
CA ARG A 136 -31.80 11.18 29.21
C ARG A 136 -32.36 10.20 30.26
N TYR A 137 -33.45 9.48 29.93
CA TYR A 137 -34.10 8.51 30.80
C TYR A 137 -34.60 7.29 29.99
N PRO A 138 -33.80 6.22 29.82
CA PRO A 138 -34.18 5.04 29.05
C PRO A 138 -35.28 4.19 29.72
N GLU A 139 -35.43 4.32 31.03
CA GLU A 139 -36.45 3.63 31.85
C GLU A 139 -37.89 3.96 31.42
N MET A 140 -38.12 5.11 30.77
CA MET A 140 -39.46 5.53 30.33
C MET A 140 -40.02 4.65 29.20
N MET A 141 -39.15 3.99 28.42
CA MET A 141 -39.57 3.10 27.33
C MET A 141 -40.13 1.77 27.85
N ASN A 142 -39.74 1.37 29.07
CA ASN A 142 -40.25 0.18 29.76
C ASN A 142 -41.34 0.50 30.80
N ALA A 143 -41.61 1.78 31.04
CA ALA A 143 -42.73 2.19 31.88
C ALA A 143 -44.03 1.91 31.11
N SER A 144 -44.78 0.89 31.55
CA SER A 144 -46.16 0.74 31.09
C SER A 144 -46.94 2.01 31.41
N SER A 145 -47.92 2.34 30.56
CA SER A 145 -48.92 3.34 30.93
C SER A 145 -49.47 2.99 32.32
N PRO A 146 -49.57 3.96 33.26
CA PRO A 146 -50.14 3.72 34.60
C PRO A 146 -51.52 3.07 34.56
N TRP A 147 -52.21 3.19 33.42
CA TRP A 147 -53.47 2.54 33.12
C TRP A 147 -53.23 1.36 32.18
N ASN A 148 -53.55 0.15 32.65
CA ASN A 148 -53.59 -1.07 31.83
C ASN A 148 -54.84 -1.04 30.94
N VAL A 149 -54.74 -0.33 29.83
CA VAL A 149 -55.82 -0.28 28.84
C VAL A 149 -55.73 -1.52 27.96
N ARG A 150 -56.77 -2.36 28.00
CA ARG A 150 -56.89 -3.53 27.14
C ARG A 150 -56.83 -3.10 25.67
N ALA A 151 -56.07 -3.79 24.84
CA ALA A 151 -55.98 -3.49 23.40
C ALA A 151 -57.40 -3.39 22.79
N GLY A 152 -57.74 -2.23 22.24
CA GLY A 152 -59.07 -1.91 21.71
C GLY A 152 -59.94 -0.97 22.58
N HIS A 153 -59.52 -0.62 23.81
CA HIS A 153 -60.29 0.24 24.73
C HIS A 153 -59.54 1.52 25.15
N GLY A 154 -58.76 2.11 24.25
CA GLY A 154 -58.13 3.43 24.42
C GLY A 154 -59.16 4.52 24.72
N SER A 155 -58.99 5.24 25.82
CA SER A 155 -59.89 6.28 26.35
C SER A 155 -59.97 7.58 25.54
N ALA A 156 -59.70 7.53 24.24
CA ALA A 156 -59.88 8.65 23.33
C ALA A 156 -60.75 8.17 22.16
N ASP A 157 -61.89 8.83 21.96
CA ASP A 157 -62.69 8.60 20.76
C ASP A 157 -61.87 9.01 19.54
N MET A 158 -61.41 8.02 18.75
CA MET A 158 -60.61 8.26 17.54
C MET A 158 -61.49 8.74 16.38
N SER A 159 -62.80 8.91 16.57
CA SER A 159 -63.73 9.37 15.54
C SER A 159 -63.29 10.69 14.90
N GLU A 160 -62.78 11.64 15.69
CA GLU A 160 -62.30 12.94 15.20
C GLU A 160 -61.04 12.79 14.32
N LEU A 161 -60.09 11.95 14.72
CA LEU A 161 -58.89 11.67 13.93
C LEU A 161 -59.25 10.94 12.63
N ILE A 162 -60.15 9.96 12.72
CA ILE A 162 -60.66 9.25 11.54
C ILE A 162 -61.37 10.23 10.61
N ALA A 163 -62.18 11.15 11.14
CA ALA A 163 -62.87 12.18 10.36
C ALA A 163 -61.87 13.14 9.68
N LYS A 164 -60.84 13.59 10.40
CA LYS A 164 -59.78 14.43 9.85
C LYS A 164 -59.07 13.75 8.68
N TYR A 165 -58.57 12.52 8.87
CA TYR A 165 -57.86 11.82 7.81
C TYR A 165 -58.75 11.46 6.63
N LYS A 166 -60.02 11.10 6.85
CA LYS A 166 -60.98 10.91 5.76
C LYS A 166 -61.17 12.19 4.93
N LYS A 167 -61.22 13.35 5.59
CA LYS A 167 -61.30 14.65 4.92
C LYS A 167 -60.05 14.94 4.09
N GLU A 168 -58.86 14.80 4.68
CA GLU A 168 -57.59 14.99 3.98
C GLU A 168 -57.45 14.06 2.76
N HIS A 169 -57.85 12.79 2.89
CA HIS A 169 -57.86 11.85 1.78
C HIS A 169 -58.81 12.26 0.65
N ALA A 170 -60.03 12.69 0.98
CA ALA A 170 -60.99 13.17 -0.01
C ALA A 170 -60.48 14.42 -0.75
N GLU A 171 -59.82 15.34 -0.04
CA GLU A 171 -59.19 16.53 -0.64
C GLU A 171 -58.05 16.14 -1.59
N ILE A 172 -57.16 15.24 -1.16
CA ILE A 172 -56.06 14.73 -1.98
C ILE A 172 -56.60 14.03 -3.24
N ASP A 173 -57.65 13.22 -3.12
CA ASP A 173 -58.20 12.49 -4.26
C ASP A 173 -58.93 13.44 -5.23
N ALA A 174 -59.60 14.48 -4.72
CA ALA A 174 -60.14 15.55 -5.56
C ALA A 174 -59.02 16.31 -6.32
N LEU A 175 -57.90 16.61 -5.65
CA LEU A 175 -56.74 17.24 -6.28
C LEU A 175 -56.11 16.34 -7.35
N LYS A 176 -55.96 15.03 -7.09
CA LYS A 176 -55.49 14.07 -8.10
C LYS A 176 -56.43 14.01 -9.30
N LEU A 177 -57.75 13.99 -9.08
CA LEU A 177 -58.73 14.01 -10.17
C LEU A 177 -58.64 15.30 -11.00
N GLN A 178 -58.43 16.44 -10.37
CA GLN A 178 -58.19 17.71 -11.08
C GLN A 178 -56.87 17.67 -11.86
N GLN A 179 -55.79 17.17 -11.27
CA GLN A 179 -54.50 17.00 -11.95
C GLN A 179 -54.60 16.07 -13.17
N LEU A 180 -55.38 14.99 -13.08
CA LEU A 180 -55.64 14.09 -14.20
C LEU A 180 -56.48 14.78 -15.29
N LYS A 181 -57.52 15.53 -14.93
CA LYS A 181 -58.33 16.31 -15.91
C LYS A 181 -57.50 17.38 -16.62
N GLU A 182 -56.60 18.02 -15.90
CA GLU A 182 -55.72 19.06 -16.44
C GLU A 182 -54.46 18.50 -17.13
N ASN A 183 -54.26 17.17 -17.13
CA ASN A 183 -53.03 16.50 -17.57
C ASN A 183 -51.76 17.09 -16.94
N LYS A 184 -51.85 17.51 -15.67
CA LYS A 184 -50.75 18.09 -14.89
C LYS A 184 -50.23 17.09 -13.85
N VAL A 185 -50.02 15.84 -14.25
CA VAL A 185 -49.48 14.82 -13.36
C VAL A 185 -47.99 15.09 -13.14
N PRO A 186 -47.50 15.28 -11.89
CA PRO A 186 -46.11 15.69 -11.64
C PRO A 186 -45.03 14.76 -12.21
N ARG A 187 -45.36 13.47 -12.43
CA ARG A 187 -44.43 12.48 -13.04
C ARG A 187 -44.38 12.53 -14.56
N GLU A 188 -45.44 13.04 -15.19
CA GLU A 188 -45.55 13.13 -16.65
C GLU A 188 -45.07 14.48 -17.17
N GLN A 189 -45.00 15.48 -16.29
CA GLN A 189 -44.45 16.78 -16.65
C GLN A 189 -42.95 16.65 -16.98
N PRO A 190 -42.49 17.27 -18.08
CA PRO A 190 -41.07 17.28 -18.41
C PRO A 190 -40.28 17.92 -17.26
N VAL A 191 -39.13 17.34 -16.93
CA VAL A 191 -38.25 17.89 -15.90
C VAL A 191 -37.84 19.30 -16.30
N VAL A 192 -38.29 20.28 -15.52
CA VAL A 192 -37.91 21.68 -15.75
C VAL A 192 -36.45 21.83 -15.35
N HIS A 193 -35.56 21.88 -16.35
CA HIS A 193 -34.17 22.20 -16.13
C HIS A 193 -34.04 23.69 -15.81
N PHE A 194 -33.98 24.01 -14.52
CA PHE A 194 -33.64 25.36 -14.08
C PHE A 194 -32.20 25.68 -14.50
N LYS A 195 -32.04 26.48 -15.57
CA LYS A 195 -30.75 27.08 -15.89
C LYS A 195 -30.40 28.06 -14.77
N LYS A 196 -29.22 27.92 -14.17
CA LYS A 196 -28.66 28.95 -13.28
C LYS A 196 -28.41 30.19 -14.12
N LEU A 197 -29.26 31.20 -14.00
CA LEU A 197 -28.97 32.53 -14.54
C LEU A 197 -27.98 33.19 -13.59
N THR A 198 -26.69 33.08 -13.93
CA THR A 198 -25.66 33.92 -13.33
C THR A 198 -25.93 35.35 -13.80
N PRO A 199 -25.90 36.38 -12.93
CA PRO A 199 -26.25 37.76 -13.30
C PRO A 199 -25.40 38.33 -14.45
N ALA A 200 -24.24 37.74 -14.75
CA ALA A 200 -23.37 38.13 -15.85
C ALA A 200 -23.91 37.82 -17.27
N ALA A 201 -24.95 36.98 -17.41
CA ALA A 201 -25.45 36.54 -18.72
C ALA A 201 -26.65 37.34 -19.24
N ALA A 202 -27.20 38.28 -18.46
CA ALA A 202 -28.40 39.03 -18.84
C ALA A 202 -28.17 40.07 -19.96
N ASP A 203 -26.93 40.48 -20.20
CA ASP A 203 -26.59 41.56 -21.14
C ASP A 203 -26.19 41.06 -22.53
N SER A 204 -26.20 39.75 -22.79
CA SER A 204 -25.78 39.19 -24.08
C SER A 204 -26.87 38.32 -24.71
N GLY A 205 -27.88 38.95 -25.31
CA GLY A 205 -28.70 38.29 -26.34
C GLY A 205 -30.19 38.60 -26.32
N ALA A 206 -30.55 39.78 -26.83
CA ALA A 206 -31.63 40.03 -27.80
C ALA A 206 -31.75 41.55 -28.02
#